data_AF-A0A4R2SYH4-F1
#
_entry.id   AF-A0A4R2SYH4-F1
#
_cell.length_a   1.000
_cell.length_b   1.000
_cell.length_c   1.000
_cell.angle_alpha   90.00
_cell.angle_beta   90.00
_cell.angle_gamma   90.00
#
_symmetry.space_group_name_H-M   'P 1'
#
loop_
_entity.id
_entity.type
_entity.pdbx_description
1 polymer ?
#
loop_
_entity_poly.entity_id
_entity_poly.type
_entity_poly.pdbx_seq_one_letter_code
_entity_poly.pdbx_strand_id
1 'polypeptide(L)'
;MNAIDPEVAAYHLQQSKRATEIYVSGMAPEPLALEWRQVTRTVRKAILRTIIDTNGLRDVYGTLTQTGKHILVLRHLFAPPISQDQLKLVAPLYPKGAEKQGSRLSQAAAQQFAEQFSNRRDKFLTPWLNSNAMPTRQQVKRLLDTVTPMISSQIFNTVRRNRLSDEQELAVEQVLQASGWGRVMSTTLESPSDVPAKSYMRKTRCRSSKTATKEVDIACGVDSKLILAMECKVSNDATNSVKRVNDVMDKVKSWNDTWASFIQTAALFQGVVLYKDVARMLSSEVEVFWSHDLDRFVKWLEDAS
;
A
#
# COMPACT_ATOMS: atom_id res chain seq x y z
N MET A 1 1.11 33.01 6.32
CA MET A 1 0.29 32.16 5.43
C MET A 1 -0.24 33.08 4.36
N ASN A 2 0.01 32.78 3.09
CA ASN A 2 -0.59 33.53 2.00
C ASN A 2 -2.10 33.29 2.02
N ALA A 3 -2.89 34.34 1.78
CA ALA A 3 -4.33 34.18 1.66
C ALA A 3 -4.64 33.33 0.44
N ILE A 4 -5.39 32.24 0.61
CA ILE A 4 -5.85 31.39 -0.49
C ILE A 4 -6.93 32.18 -1.24
N ASP A 5 -6.83 32.21 -2.57
CA ASP A 5 -7.85 32.79 -3.43
C ASP A 5 -9.25 32.21 -3.09
N PRO A 6 -10.28 33.05 -2.89
CA PRO A 6 -11.63 32.60 -2.56
C PRO A 6 -12.23 31.60 -3.56
N GLU A 7 -11.94 31.72 -4.86
CA GLU A 7 -12.43 30.80 -5.89
C GLU A 7 -11.74 29.44 -5.78
N VAL A 8 -10.42 29.44 -5.53
CA VAL A 8 -9.64 28.22 -5.29
C VAL A 8 -10.13 27.52 -4.02
N ALA A 9 -10.36 28.28 -2.95
CA ALA A 9 -10.92 27.78 -1.70
C ALA A 9 -12.30 27.15 -1.90
N ALA A 10 -13.21 27.82 -2.60
CA ALA A 10 -14.55 27.33 -2.89
C ALA A 10 -14.52 26.03 -3.71
N TYR A 11 -13.65 25.97 -4.73
CA TYR A 11 -13.45 24.76 -5.53
C TYR A 11 -12.99 23.59 -4.66
N HIS A 12 -11.90 23.74 -3.88
CA HIS A 12 -11.38 22.63 -3.08
C HIS A 12 -12.34 22.19 -1.98
N LEU A 13 -13.16 23.10 -1.43
CA LEU A 13 -14.21 22.75 -0.50
C LEU A 13 -15.29 21.86 -1.16
N GLN A 14 -15.70 22.19 -2.38
CA GLN A 14 -16.64 21.38 -3.15
C GLN A 14 -16.04 20.03 -3.51
N GLN A 15 -14.81 19.98 -4.01
CA GLN A 15 -14.16 18.75 -4.41
C GLN A 15 -13.89 17.79 -3.24
N SER A 16 -13.59 18.32 -2.05
CA SER A 16 -13.47 17.52 -0.82
C SER A 16 -14.77 16.77 -0.47
N LYS A 17 -15.92 17.44 -0.62
CA LYS A 17 -17.25 16.81 -0.43
C LYS A 17 -17.50 15.77 -1.52
N ARG A 18 -17.24 16.14 -2.79
CA ARG A 18 -17.46 15.26 -3.94
C ARG A 18 -16.62 13.98 -3.88
N ALA A 19 -15.34 14.09 -3.50
CA ALA A 19 -14.46 12.94 -3.32
C ALA A 19 -15.00 11.97 -2.25
N THR A 20 -15.59 12.50 -1.18
CA THR A 20 -16.23 11.71 -0.13
C THR A 20 -17.48 10.98 -0.65
N GLU A 21 -18.33 11.67 -1.42
CA GLU A 21 -19.52 11.06 -2.06
C GLU A 21 -19.13 9.91 -3.00
N ILE A 22 -18.12 10.11 -3.84
CA ILE A 22 -17.59 9.10 -4.76
C ILE A 22 -17.05 7.89 -3.98
N TYR A 23 -16.33 8.14 -2.89
CA TYR A 23 -15.83 7.07 -2.04
C TYR A 23 -16.97 6.26 -1.41
N VAL A 24 -18.01 6.94 -0.91
CA VAL A 24 -19.18 6.29 -0.31
C VAL A 24 -19.97 5.49 -1.34
N SER A 25 -20.20 6.02 -2.54
CA SER A 25 -20.88 5.29 -3.61
C SER A 25 -20.07 4.07 -4.08
N GLY A 26 -18.74 4.18 -4.07
CA GLY A 26 -17.81 3.08 -4.34
C GLY A 26 -17.80 1.97 -3.26
N MET A 27 -18.44 2.19 -2.11
CA MET A 27 -18.65 1.15 -1.08
C MET A 27 -19.89 0.28 -1.35
N ALA A 28 -20.28 0.13 -2.62
CA ALA A 28 -21.40 -0.70 -3.03
C ALA A 28 -21.28 -2.13 -2.44
N PRO A 29 -22.33 -2.62 -1.74
CA PRO A 29 -22.21 -3.83 -0.93
C PRO A 29 -22.01 -5.10 -1.77
N GLU A 30 -22.64 -5.20 -2.95
CA GLU A 30 -22.65 -6.47 -3.69
C GLU A 30 -21.29 -6.83 -4.33
N PRO A 31 -20.59 -5.93 -5.06
CA PRO A 31 -19.26 -6.25 -5.59
C PRO A 31 -18.26 -6.57 -4.47
N LEU A 32 -18.28 -5.79 -3.38
CA LEU A 32 -17.41 -6.01 -2.23
C LEU A 32 -17.73 -7.34 -1.52
N ALA A 33 -19.00 -7.74 -1.46
CA ALA A 33 -19.41 -9.03 -0.91
C ALA A 33 -18.93 -10.21 -1.78
N LEU A 34 -18.95 -10.07 -3.11
CA LEU A 34 -18.40 -11.08 -4.02
C LEU A 34 -16.88 -11.25 -3.83
N GLU A 35 -16.14 -10.15 -3.81
CA GLU A 35 -14.70 -10.14 -3.56
C GLU A 35 -14.37 -10.75 -2.18
N TRP A 36 -15.11 -10.37 -1.14
CA TRP A 36 -14.98 -10.93 0.21
C TRP A 36 -15.17 -12.44 0.23
N ARG A 37 -16.23 -12.95 -0.44
CA ARG A 37 -16.50 -14.39 -0.54
C ARG A 37 -15.37 -15.12 -1.27
N GLN A 38 -14.79 -14.52 -2.31
CA GLN A 38 -13.67 -15.10 -3.04
C GLN A 38 -12.40 -15.19 -2.20
N VAL A 39 -12.02 -14.10 -1.50
CA VAL A 39 -10.88 -14.09 -0.57
C VAL A 39 -11.06 -15.15 0.51
N THR A 40 -12.24 -15.21 1.12
CA THR A 40 -12.59 -16.20 2.16
C THR A 40 -12.41 -17.63 1.65
N ARG A 41 -12.89 -17.95 0.44
CA ARG A 41 -12.71 -19.28 -0.16
C ARG A 41 -11.24 -19.62 -0.38
N THR A 42 -10.45 -18.67 -0.88
CA THR A 42 -9.00 -18.85 -1.10
C THR A 42 -8.26 -19.10 0.21
N VAL A 43 -8.55 -18.32 1.25
CA VAL A 43 -7.96 -18.50 2.58
C VAL A 43 -8.31 -19.86 3.18
N ARG A 44 -9.56 -20.30 3.09
CA ARG A 44 -9.96 -21.65 3.56
C ARG A 44 -9.15 -22.76 2.88
N LYS A 45 -8.96 -22.65 1.56
CA LYS A 45 -8.11 -23.60 0.81
C LYS A 45 -6.66 -23.55 1.29
N ALA A 46 -6.10 -22.36 1.52
CA ALA A 46 -4.74 -22.21 2.02
C ALA A 46 -4.54 -22.79 3.43
N ILE A 47 -5.53 -22.62 4.32
CA ILE A 47 -5.52 -23.22 5.66
C ILE A 47 -5.54 -24.75 5.56
N LEU A 48 -6.49 -25.31 4.80
CA LEU A 48 -6.61 -26.75 4.60
C LEU A 48 -5.33 -27.34 3.99
N ARG A 49 -4.78 -26.67 2.97
CA ARG A 49 -3.53 -27.09 2.33
C ARG A 49 -2.36 -27.06 3.30
N THR A 50 -2.27 -26.03 4.15
CA THR A 50 -1.27 -25.96 5.21
C THR A 50 -1.40 -27.12 6.18
N ILE A 51 -2.61 -27.46 6.63
CA ILE A 51 -2.83 -28.61 7.53
C ILE A 51 -2.39 -29.92 6.85
N ILE A 52 -2.71 -30.12 5.57
CA ILE A 52 -2.35 -31.34 4.83
C ILE A 52 -0.83 -31.45 4.66
N ASP A 53 -0.21 -30.40 4.11
CA ASP A 53 1.20 -30.43 3.70
C ASP A 53 2.15 -30.52 4.90
N THR A 54 1.75 -29.94 6.02
CA THR A 54 2.51 -30.03 7.29
C THR A 54 2.18 -31.27 8.12
N ASN A 55 1.50 -32.26 7.55
CA ASN A 55 1.07 -33.47 8.24
C ASN A 55 0.32 -33.14 9.56
N GLY A 56 -0.72 -32.33 9.47
CA GLY A 56 -1.48 -31.86 10.62
C GLY A 56 -0.71 -30.86 11.49
N LEU A 57 0.12 -29.99 10.90
CA LEU A 57 1.00 -29.02 11.59
C LEU A 57 2.14 -29.65 12.41
N ARG A 58 2.45 -30.94 12.18
CA ARG A 58 3.53 -31.66 12.88
C ARG A 58 4.88 -31.54 12.17
N ASP A 59 4.88 -31.40 10.85
CA ASP A 59 6.10 -31.25 10.04
C ASP A 59 6.24 -29.82 9.50
N VAL A 60 6.30 -28.84 10.40
CA VAL A 60 6.54 -27.44 10.01
C VAL A 60 7.95 -27.25 9.45
N TYR A 61 8.95 -27.88 10.08
CA TYR A 61 10.34 -27.80 9.63
C TYR A 61 10.50 -28.33 8.19
N GLY A 62 10.13 -29.59 7.94
CA GLY A 62 10.30 -30.22 6.64
C GLY A 62 9.54 -29.45 5.55
N THR A 63 8.30 -29.08 5.83
CA THR A 63 7.49 -28.26 4.90
C THR A 63 8.18 -26.95 4.52
N LEU A 64 8.71 -26.19 5.49
CA LEU A 64 9.30 -24.88 5.23
C LEU A 64 10.67 -24.96 4.53
N THR A 65 11.38 -26.08 4.64
CA THR A 65 12.58 -26.33 3.81
C THR A 65 12.25 -26.58 2.33
N GLN A 66 10.97 -26.82 2.00
CA GLN A 66 10.49 -27.00 0.64
C GLN A 66 9.81 -25.74 0.10
N THR A 67 8.99 -25.06 0.91
CA THR A 67 8.27 -23.85 0.47
C THR A 67 7.81 -22.95 1.62
N GLY A 68 7.85 -21.63 1.39
CA GLY A 68 7.36 -20.61 2.31
C GLY A 68 5.85 -20.31 2.20
N LYS A 69 5.10 -20.99 1.32
CA LYS A 69 3.67 -20.72 1.07
C LYS A 69 2.76 -20.84 2.30
N HIS A 70 3.20 -21.57 3.31
CA HIS A 70 2.42 -21.86 4.52
C HIS A 70 2.62 -20.83 5.63
N ILE A 71 3.62 -19.93 5.49
CA ILE A 71 4.05 -19.03 6.57
C ILE A 71 2.95 -18.09 7.00
N LEU A 72 2.18 -17.57 6.06
CA LEU A 72 1.01 -16.74 6.34
C LEU A 72 0.05 -17.44 7.30
N VAL A 73 -0.33 -18.69 7.01
CA VAL A 73 -1.25 -19.45 7.88
C VAL A 73 -0.59 -19.74 9.22
N LEU A 74 0.66 -20.21 9.21
CA LEU A 74 1.38 -20.60 10.43
C LEU A 74 1.54 -19.45 11.42
N ARG A 75 1.89 -18.23 10.97
CA ARG A 75 2.03 -17.06 11.87
C ARG A 75 0.69 -16.55 12.40
N HIS A 76 -0.41 -16.87 11.72
CA HIS A 76 -1.77 -16.57 12.20
C HIS A 76 -2.30 -17.61 13.19
N LEU A 77 -1.60 -18.74 13.35
CA LEU A 77 -1.87 -19.72 14.39
C LEU A 77 -1.09 -19.44 15.68
N PHE A 78 -0.30 -18.37 15.75
CA PHE A 78 0.31 -17.93 17.02
C PHE A 78 -0.77 -17.34 17.94
N ALA A 79 -0.51 -17.35 19.26
CA ALA A 79 -1.34 -16.70 20.27
C ALA A 79 -0.51 -15.62 21.00
N PRO A 80 -0.66 -14.33 20.65
CA PRO A 80 -1.54 -13.78 19.62
C PRO A 80 -1.01 -13.99 18.18
N PRO A 81 -1.88 -13.90 17.15
CA PRO A 81 -1.46 -13.83 15.76
C PRO A 81 -0.56 -12.62 15.51
N ILE A 82 0.47 -12.78 14.67
CA ILE A 82 1.47 -11.74 14.45
C ILE A 82 1.64 -11.36 12.98
N SER A 83 2.04 -10.10 12.74
CA SER A 83 2.39 -9.61 11.40
C SER A 83 3.69 -10.24 10.88
N GLN A 84 3.98 -10.07 9.59
CA GLN A 84 5.26 -10.50 9.01
C GLN A 84 6.46 -9.77 9.64
N ASP A 85 6.29 -8.50 10.02
CA ASP A 85 7.35 -7.72 10.67
C ASP A 85 7.61 -8.23 12.09
N GLN A 86 6.56 -8.53 12.85
CA GLN A 86 6.69 -9.15 14.17
C GLN A 86 7.28 -10.56 14.09
N LEU A 87 6.92 -11.33 13.06
CA LEU A 87 7.54 -12.63 12.81
C LEU A 87 9.06 -12.50 12.64
N LYS A 88 9.54 -11.47 11.93
CA LYS A 88 10.98 -11.21 11.77
C LYS A 88 11.68 -10.93 13.10
N LEU A 89 10.98 -10.39 14.10
CA LEU A 89 11.55 -10.16 15.44
C LEU A 89 11.73 -11.47 16.22
N VAL A 90 10.75 -12.39 16.12
CA VAL A 90 10.79 -13.66 16.87
C VAL A 90 11.52 -14.79 16.13
N ALA A 91 11.62 -14.71 14.80
CA ALA A 91 12.39 -15.60 13.94
C ALA A 91 13.31 -14.78 13.01
N PRO A 92 14.43 -14.22 13.53
CA PRO A 92 15.32 -13.33 12.76
C PRO A 92 15.94 -13.96 11.52
N LEU A 93 16.07 -15.29 11.44
CA LEU A 93 16.65 -15.97 10.27
C LEU A 93 15.66 -16.10 9.11
N TYR A 94 14.36 -15.93 9.36
CA TYR A 94 13.34 -16.01 8.33
C TYR A 94 13.45 -14.84 7.32
N PRO A 95 13.49 -15.11 6.00
CA PRO A 95 13.46 -14.07 4.97
C PRO A 95 12.01 -13.64 4.67
N LYS A 96 11.67 -12.37 4.91
CA LYS A 96 10.30 -11.84 4.72
C LYS A 96 9.69 -12.15 3.34
N GLY A 97 10.52 -12.18 2.29
CA GLY A 97 10.06 -12.49 0.94
C GLY A 97 9.44 -13.89 0.79
N ALA A 98 9.89 -14.87 1.59
CA ALA A 98 9.50 -16.26 1.39
C ALA A 98 8.01 -16.54 1.56
N GLU A 99 7.28 -15.79 2.40
CA GLU A 99 5.81 -15.87 2.47
C GLU A 99 5.14 -15.42 1.17
N LYS A 100 5.62 -14.32 0.54
CA LYS A 100 5.02 -13.78 -0.69
C LYS A 100 5.42 -14.56 -1.94
N GLN A 101 6.70 -14.93 -2.04
CA GLN A 101 7.24 -15.65 -3.21
C GLN A 101 7.06 -17.17 -3.10
N GLY A 102 6.74 -17.69 -1.92
CA GLY A 102 6.66 -19.12 -1.66
C GLY A 102 8.03 -19.82 -1.69
N SER A 103 9.13 -19.07 -1.61
CA SER A 103 10.48 -19.63 -1.64
C SER A 103 10.77 -20.45 -0.38
N ARG A 104 11.60 -21.49 -0.52
CA ARG A 104 12.04 -22.33 0.59
C ARG A 104 12.86 -21.53 1.61
N LEU A 105 12.82 -21.96 2.87
CA LEU A 105 13.72 -21.48 3.91
C LEU A 105 15.01 -22.31 3.91
N SER A 106 16.10 -21.71 4.40
CA SER A 106 17.28 -22.47 4.80
C SER A 106 16.93 -23.39 5.97
N GLN A 107 17.70 -24.46 6.18
CA GLN A 107 17.47 -25.39 7.30
C GLN A 107 17.46 -24.65 8.65
N ALA A 108 18.44 -23.78 8.90
CA ALA A 108 18.50 -22.98 10.13
C ALA A 108 17.26 -22.08 10.32
N ALA A 109 16.79 -21.43 9.24
CA ALA A 109 15.60 -20.58 9.32
C ALA A 109 14.32 -21.40 9.53
N ALA A 110 14.18 -22.56 8.87
CA ALA A 110 13.05 -23.45 9.04
C ALA A 110 13.01 -24.06 10.45
N GLN A 111 14.17 -24.41 11.01
CA GLN A 111 14.29 -24.94 12.37
C GLN A 111 13.87 -23.90 13.39
N GLN A 112 14.45 -22.69 13.32
CA GLN A 112 14.07 -21.59 14.20
C GLN A 112 12.57 -21.29 14.10
N PHE A 113 12.01 -21.27 12.88
CA PHE A 113 10.57 -21.07 12.70
C PHE A 113 9.74 -22.17 13.39
N ALA A 114 10.08 -23.44 13.18
CA ALA A 114 9.36 -24.57 13.76
C ALA A 114 9.40 -24.55 15.30
N GLU A 115 10.54 -24.19 15.89
CA GLU A 115 10.67 -23.99 17.34
C GLU A 115 9.76 -22.85 17.83
N GLN A 116 9.76 -21.69 17.15
CA GLN A 116 8.88 -20.58 17.49
C GLN A 116 7.40 -20.96 17.34
N PHE A 117 7.04 -21.70 16.30
CA PHE A 117 5.69 -22.20 16.09
C PHE A 117 5.26 -23.13 17.24
N SER A 118 6.10 -24.09 17.62
CA SER A 118 5.82 -24.97 18.74
C SER A 118 5.59 -24.17 20.04
N ASN A 119 6.43 -23.18 20.30
CA ASN A 119 6.37 -22.38 21.53
C ASN A 119 5.19 -21.39 21.58
N ARG A 120 4.76 -20.86 20.42
CA ARG A 120 3.81 -19.73 20.35
C ARG A 120 2.45 -20.06 19.77
N ARG A 121 2.26 -21.25 19.19
CA ARG A 121 0.95 -21.63 18.63
C ARG A 121 -0.17 -21.54 19.68
N ASP A 122 -1.35 -21.22 19.19
CA ASP A 122 -2.58 -21.33 19.97
C ASP A 122 -2.89 -22.80 20.26
N LYS A 123 -2.57 -23.24 21.48
CA LYS A 123 -2.81 -24.62 21.93
C LYS A 123 -4.29 -24.99 21.96
N PHE A 124 -5.20 -24.02 22.06
CA PHE A 124 -6.65 -24.27 22.03
C PHE A 124 -7.16 -24.51 20.60
N LEU A 125 -6.55 -23.85 19.61
CA LEU A 125 -6.83 -24.08 18.19
C LEU A 125 -6.07 -25.29 17.61
N THR A 126 -4.94 -25.67 18.20
CA THR A 126 -4.13 -26.84 17.76
C THR A 126 -3.97 -27.93 18.84
N PRO A 127 -5.03 -28.39 19.52
CA PRO A 127 -4.91 -29.27 20.68
C PRO A 127 -4.33 -30.65 20.36
N TRP A 128 -4.53 -31.16 19.13
CA TRP A 128 -4.02 -32.46 18.70
C TRP A 128 -2.48 -32.53 18.67
N LEU A 129 -1.80 -31.39 18.60
CA LEU A 129 -0.34 -31.34 18.68
C LEU A 129 0.19 -31.67 20.08
N ASN A 130 -0.64 -31.54 21.14
CA ASN A 130 -0.24 -31.94 22.49
C ASN A 130 -0.37 -33.46 22.70
N SER A 131 -1.31 -34.10 22.01
CA SER A 131 -1.57 -35.54 22.11
C SER A 131 -0.90 -36.35 21.00
N ASN A 132 -0.02 -35.73 20.21
CA ASN A 132 0.63 -36.31 19.03
C ASN A 132 -0.35 -37.04 18.08
N ALA A 133 -1.58 -36.53 17.96
CA ALA A 133 -2.64 -37.12 17.16
C ALA A 133 -2.89 -36.32 15.88
N MET A 134 -3.66 -36.88 14.95
CA MET A 134 -4.23 -36.14 13.83
C MET A 134 -5.39 -35.25 14.28
N PRO A 135 -5.59 -34.07 13.64
CA PRO A 135 -6.74 -33.24 13.95
C PRO A 135 -8.04 -33.95 13.56
N THR A 136 -9.06 -33.84 14.41
CA THR A 136 -10.41 -34.31 14.06
C THR A 136 -11.10 -33.31 13.13
N ARG A 137 -12.16 -33.77 12.43
CA ARG A 137 -12.97 -32.88 11.57
C ARG A 137 -13.52 -31.67 12.33
N GLN A 138 -13.92 -31.85 13.59
CA GLN A 138 -14.44 -30.77 14.42
C GLN A 138 -13.35 -29.75 14.79
N GLN A 139 -12.12 -30.22 15.06
CA GLN A 139 -10.98 -29.34 15.34
C GLN A 139 -10.58 -28.55 14.10
N VAL A 140 -10.53 -29.19 12.92
CA VAL A 140 -10.28 -28.48 11.65
C VAL A 140 -11.37 -27.45 11.38
N LYS A 141 -12.65 -27.79 11.60
CA LYS A 141 -13.76 -26.84 11.43
C LYS A 141 -13.60 -25.64 12.36
N ARG A 142 -13.27 -25.85 13.64
CA ARG A 142 -13.02 -24.77 14.61
C ARG A 142 -11.90 -23.84 14.12
N LEU A 143 -10.77 -24.41 13.72
CA LEU A 143 -9.64 -23.63 13.19
C LEU A 143 -10.07 -22.80 11.97
N LEU A 144 -10.81 -23.39 11.03
CA LEU A 144 -11.31 -22.69 9.85
C LEU A 144 -12.24 -21.53 10.23
N ASP A 145 -13.18 -21.75 11.14
CA ASP A 145 -14.16 -20.74 11.52
C ASP A 145 -13.51 -19.58 12.30
N THR A 146 -12.44 -19.84 13.04
CA THR A 146 -11.69 -18.81 13.77
C THR A 146 -10.70 -18.05 12.89
N VAL A 147 -9.85 -18.75 12.12
CA VAL A 147 -8.69 -18.15 11.47
C VAL A 147 -9.03 -17.58 10.09
N THR A 148 -10.03 -18.16 9.39
CA THR A 148 -10.39 -17.70 8.05
C THR A 148 -10.81 -16.22 8.04
N PRO A 149 -11.73 -15.74 8.88
CA PRO A 149 -12.17 -14.35 8.83
C PRO A 149 -11.02 -13.37 9.13
N MET A 150 -10.11 -13.75 10.03
CA MET A 150 -8.96 -12.92 10.42
C MET A 150 -8.00 -12.71 9.24
N ILE A 151 -7.53 -13.79 8.62
CA ILE A 151 -6.64 -13.72 7.46
C ILE A 151 -7.36 -13.03 6.29
N SER A 152 -8.63 -13.36 6.06
CA SER A 152 -9.41 -12.79 4.95
C SER A 152 -9.57 -11.28 5.09
N SER A 153 -9.86 -10.78 6.29
CA SER A 153 -9.95 -9.34 6.57
C SER A 153 -8.62 -8.63 6.29
N GLN A 154 -7.50 -9.21 6.73
CA GLN A 154 -6.19 -8.61 6.47
C GLN A 154 -5.87 -8.55 4.96
N ILE A 155 -6.09 -9.65 4.23
CA ILE A 155 -5.82 -9.72 2.79
C ILE A 155 -6.75 -8.76 2.04
N PHE A 156 -8.05 -8.84 2.29
CA PHE A 156 -9.07 -8.04 1.59
C PHE A 156 -8.78 -6.54 1.73
N ASN A 157 -8.52 -6.07 2.95
CA ASN A 157 -8.22 -4.67 3.20
C ASN A 157 -6.89 -4.23 2.56
N THR A 158 -5.90 -5.11 2.49
CA THR A 158 -4.60 -4.80 1.86
C THR A 158 -4.74 -4.71 0.34
N VAL A 159 -5.40 -5.68 -0.29
CA VAL A 159 -5.63 -5.70 -1.73
C VAL A 159 -6.46 -4.48 -2.16
N ARG A 160 -7.54 -4.17 -1.43
CA ARG A 160 -8.39 -3.01 -1.73
C ARG A 160 -7.61 -1.70 -1.65
N ARG A 161 -6.77 -1.52 -0.62
CA ARG A 161 -5.92 -0.32 -0.49
C ARG A 161 -4.94 -0.18 -1.64
N ASN A 162 -4.26 -1.27 -2.00
CA ASN A 162 -3.29 -1.25 -3.09
C ASN A 162 -3.97 -0.99 -4.44
N ARG A 163 -5.13 -1.63 -4.69
CA ARG A 163 -5.90 -1.45 -5.91
C ARG A 163 -6.30 0.00 -6.13
N LEU A 164 -6.84 0.66 -5.10
CA LEU A 164 -7.24 2.07 -5.21
C LEU A 164 -6.03 2.98 -5.51
N SER A 165 -4.87 2.71 -4.89
CA SER A 165 -3.64 3.47 -5.17
C SER A 165 -3.16 3.24 -6.61
N ASP A 166 -3.10 1.99 -7.05
CA ASP A 166 -2.62 1.63 -8.39
C ASP A 166 -3.57 2.13 -9.50
N GLU A 167 -4.90 2.09 -9.27
CA GLU A 167 -5.92 2.64 -10.18
C GLU A 167 -5.78 4.17 -10.30
N GLN A 168 -5.54 4.87 -9.19
CA GLN A 168 -5.32 6.32 -9.17
C GLN A 168 -4.10 6.71 -10.01
N GLU A 169 -2.96 6.06 -9.78
CA GLU A 169 -1.74 6.33 -10.54
C GLU A 169 -1.89 6.00 -12.03
N LEU A 170 -2.57 4.89 -12.35
CA LEU A 170 -2.82 4.49 -13.74
C LEU A 170 -3.69 5.51 -14.47
N ALA A 171 -4.69 6.10 -13.81
CA ALA A 171 -5.53 7.13 -14.39
C ALA A 171 -4.70 8.38 -14.77
N VAL A 172 -3.73 8.77 -13.93
CA VAL A 172 -2.79 9.85 -14.25
C VAL A 172 -1.95 9.50 -15.48
N GLU A 173 -1.39 8.29 -15.54
CA GLU A 173 -0.62 7.86 -16.72
C GLU A 173 -1.45 7.91 -18.01
N GLN A 174 -2.70 7.43 -17.95
CA GLN A 174 -3.61 7.41 -19.10
C GLN A 174 -3.90 8.82 -19.61
N VAL A 175 -4.18 9.76 -18.70
CA VAL A 175 -4.46 11.15 -19.06
C VAL A 175 -3.21 11.83 -19.61
N LEU A 176 -2.03 11.63 -19.02
CA LEU A 176 -0.76 12.15 -19.54
C LEU A 176 -0.48 11.64 -20.97
N GLN A 177 -0.61 10.33 -21.19
CA GLN A 177 -0.40 9.72 -22.51
C GLN A 177 -1.41 10.25 -23.55
N ALA A 178 -2.68 10.40 -23.16
CA ALA A 178 -3.70 10.99 -24.02
C ALA A 178 -3.40 12.46 -24.39
N SER A 179 -2.79 13.21 -23.47
CA SER A 179 -2.30 14.59 -23.70
C SER A 179 -0.93 14.64 -24.40
N GLY A 180 -0.42 13.52 -24.90
CA GLY A 180 0.80 13.45 -25.69
C GLY A 180 2.10 13.51 -24.89
N TRP A 181 2.06 13.20 -23.59
CA TRP A 181 3.26 13.09 -22.75
C TRP A 181 3.95 11.75 -22.94
N GLY A 182 5.29 11.78 -23.06
CA GLY A 182 6.10 10.58 -23.20
C GLY A 182 6.45 9.94 -21.86
N ARG A 183 6.22 8.64 -21.69
CA ARG A 183 6.75 7.92 -20.52
C ARG A 183 8.24 7.63 -20.70
N VAL A 184 9.06 7.96 -19.71
CA VAL A 184 10.47 7.59 -19.67
C VAL A 184 10.74 6.57 -18.55
N MET A 185 11.88 5.88 -18.62
CA MET A 185 12.25 4.87 -17.64
C MET A 185 12.49 5.51 -16.27
N SER A 186 11.95 4.92 -15.21
CA SER A 186 12.15 5.42 -13.85
C SER A 186 13.62 5.31 -13.42
N THR A 187 14.26 6.44 -13.18
CA THR A 187 15.62 6.57 -12.64
C THR A 187 15.62 7.59 -11.51
N THR A 188 16.60 7.55 -10.62
CA THR A 188 16.73 8.59 -9.59
C THR A 188 16.86 9.96 -10.24
N LEU A 189 16.02 10.91 -9.84
CA LEU A 189 16.09 12.32 -10.23
C LEU A 189 17.19 13.01 -9.43
N GLU A 190 18.18 13.52 -10.14
CA GLU A 190 19.31 14.30 -9.64
C GLU A 190 19.39 15.69 -10.28
N SER A 191 18.81 15.86 -11.47
CA SER A 191 18.71 17.11 -12.21
C SER A 191 17.36 17.27 -12.93
N PRO A 192 16.92 18.50 -13.26
CA PRO A 192 15.70 18.73 -14.04
C PRO A 192 15.70 18.03 -15.40
N SER A 193 16.87 17.92 -16.04
CA SER A 193 17.03 17.25 -17.34
C SER A 193 16.78 15.74 -17.31
N ASP A 194 16.74 15.12 -16.13
CA ASP A 194 16.48 13.67 -16.01
C ASP A 194 15.04 13.32 -16.43
N VAL A 195 14.11 14.28 -16.34
CA VAL A 195 12.76 14.17 -16.90
C VAL A 195 12.61 15.27 -17.96
N PRO A 196 12.85 14.97 -19.25
CA PRO A 196 12.68 15.94 -20.32
C PRO A 196 11.30 16.60 -20.34
N ALA A 197 11.22 17.81 -20.90
CA ALA A 197 9.96 18.51 -21.10
C ALA A 197 8.93 17.60 -21.83
N LYS A 198 7.67 17.66 -21.39
CA LYS A 198 6.58 16.83 -21.91
C LYS A 198 6.83 15.31 -21.76
N SER A 199 7.56 14.92 -20.72
CA SER A 199 7.76 13.52 -20.34
C SER A 199 7.50 13.28 -18.86
N TYR A 200 7.27 12.02 -18.48
CA TYR A 200 7.00 11.66 -17.09
C TYR A 200 7.63 10.32 -16.67
N MET A 201 7.93 10.20 -15.38
CA MET A 201 8.34 8.98 -14.69
C MET A 201 7.29 8.57 -13.66
N ARG A 202 7.20 7.26 -13.41
CA ARG A 202 6.32 6.70 -12.37
C ARG A 202 7.11 5.94 -11.31
N LYS A 203 6.72 6.06 -10.04
CA LYS A 203 7.38 5.42 -8.87
C LYS A 203 8.89 5.63 -8.92
N THR A 204 9.30 6.88 -9.11
CA THR A 204 10.70 7.26 -9.19
C THR A 204 11.23 7.72 -7.83
N ARG A 205 12.54 7.94 -7.72
CA ARG A 205 13.17 8.49 -6.52
C ARG A 205 13.67 9.89 -6.81
N CYS A 206 13.22 10.87 -6.05
CA CYS A 206 13.74 12.23 -6.12
C CYS A 206 14.75 12.46 -5.00
N ARG A 207 15.90 13.03 -5.35
CA ARG A 207 16.91 13.45 -4.37
C ARG A 207 16.29 14.38 -3.35
N SER A 208 16.57 14.15 -2.07
CA SER A 208 15.94 14.88 -0.96
C SER A 208 16.96 15.38 0.06
N SER A 209 18.21 14.96 -0.10
CA SER A 209 19.43 15.52 0.51
C SER A 209 20.65 14.98 -0.27
N LYS A 210 21.88 15.27 0.18
CA LYS A 210 23.10 14.73 -0.45
C LYS A 210 23.17 13.19 -0.44
N THR A 211 22.52 12.52 0.51
CA THR A 211 22.61 11.06 0.71
C THR A 211 21.26 10.37 0.74
N ALA A 212 20.16 11.11 0.72
CA ALA A 212 18.81 10.56 0.81
C ALA A 212 17.99 10.84 -0.45
N THR A 213 17.10 9.90 -0.75
CA THR A 213 16.07 10.04 -1.78
C THR A 213 14.71 9.74 -1.17
N LYS A 214 13.68 10.41 -1.68
CA LYS A 214 12.28 10.08 -1.39
C LYS A 214 11.60 9.61 -2.67
N GLU A 215 10.74 8.61 -2.55
CA GLU A 215 9.91 8.15 -3.67
C GLU A 215 8.93 9.25 -4.08
N VAL A 216 8.67 9.36 -5.38
CA VAL A 216 7.66 10.21 -6.01
C VAL A 216 6.77 9.30 -6.84
N ASP A 217 5.46 9.41 -6.68
CA ASP A 217 4.52 8.55 -7.42
C ASP A 217 4.52 8.88 -8.91
N ILE A 218 4.45 10.17 -9.27
CA ILE A 218 4.55 10.66 -10.64
C ILE A 218 5.44 11.90 -10.69
N ALA A 219 6.47 11.91 -11.52
CA ALA A 219 7.30 13.08 -11.78
C ALA A 219 7.16 13.51 -13.24
N CYS A 220 6.82 14.76 -13.50
CA CYS A 220 6.63 15.30 -14.85
C CYS A 220 7.65 16.41 -15.13
N GLY A 221 8.34 16.34 -16.27
CA GLY A 221 9.16 17.45 -16.76
C GLY A 221 8.24 18.47 -17.42
N VAL A 222 7.89 19.53 -16.68
CA VAL A 222 6.96 20.58 -17.16
C VAL A 222 7.62 21.37 -18.28
N ASP A 223 8.87 21.78 -18.05
CA ASP A 223 9.74 22.41 -19.03
C ASP A 223 11.21 22.02 -18.79
N SER A 224 12.16 22.76 -19.37
CA SER A 224 13.60 22.51 -19.19
C SER A 224 14.15 22.75 -17.77
N LYS A 225 13.37 23.39 -16.88
CA LYS A 225 13.81 23.84 -15.55
C LYS A 225 12.90 23.32 -14.44
N LEU A 226 11.64 23.03 -14.71
CA LEU A 226 10.63 22.70 -13.72
C LEU A 226 10.22 21.24 -13.79
N ILE A 227 10.35 20.55 -12.67
CA ILE A 227 9.74 19.24 -12.44
C ILE A 227 8.51 19.43 -11.57
N LEU A 228 7.37 18.84 -11.96
CA LEU A 228 6.26 18.59 -11.05
C LEU A 228 6.46 17.23 -10.38
N ALA A 229 6.61 17.20 -9.06
CA ALA A 229 6.68 15.98 -8.25
C ALA A 229 5.36 15.75 -7.52
N MET A 230 4.57 14.79 -8.02
CA MET A 230 3.23 14.51 -7.54
C MET A 230 3.17 13.27 -6.65
N GLU A 231 2.46 13.44 -5.54
CA GLU A 231 2.11 12.38 -4.60
C GLU A 231 0.63 11.98 -4.72
N CYS A 232 0.37 10.73 -5.05
CA CYS A 232 -0.95 10.15 -5.18
C CYS A 232 -1.42 9.58 -3.83
N LYS A 233 -2.42 10.20 -3.22
CA LYS A 233 -2.90 9.85 -1.87
C LYS A 233 -4.38 9.47 -1.88
N VAL A 234 -4.63 8.19 -1.61
CA VAL A 234 -5.98 7.69 -1.31
C VAL A 234 -6.21 7.70 0.21
N SER A 235 -7.35 8.24 0.64
CA SER A 235 -7.79 8.23 2.03
C SER A 235 -9.20 7.66 2.19
N ASN A 236 -9.38 6.82 3.20
CA ASN A 236 -10.64 6.17 3.56
C ASN A 236 -11.37 6.90 4.71
N ASP A 237 -10.68 7.75 5.47
CA ASP A 237 -11.23 8.48 6.60
C ASP A 237 -10.42 9.77 6.89
N ALA A 238 -10.99 10.66 7.71
CA ALA A 238 -10.39 11.96 8.01
C ALA A 238 -9.13 11.88 8.92
N THR A 239 -8.99 10.83 9.73
CA THR A 239 -7.79 10.68 10.58
C THR A 239 -6.60 10.23 9.74
N ASN A 240 -6.84 9.29 8.83
CA ASN A 240 -5.88 8.79 7.88
C ASN A 240 -5.47 9.88 6.87
N SER A 241 -6.37 10.79 6.49
CA SER A 241 -6.05 11.92 5.61
C SER A 241 -5.00 12.85 6.24
N VAL A 242 -5.09 13.14 7.54
CA VAL A 242 -4.08 13.97 8.24
C VAL A 242 -2.69 13.37 8.11
N LYS A 243 -2.56 12.04 8.29
CA LYS A 243 -1.29 11.34 8.10
C LYS A 243 -0.79 11.43 6.65
N ARG A 244 -1.68 11.30 5.66
CA ARG A 244 -1.31 11.43 4.23
C ARG A 244 -0.86 12.84 3.88
N VAL A 245 -1.54 13.85 4.38
CA VAL A 245 -1.15 15.25 4.18
C VAL A 245 0.20 15.54 4.84
N ASN A 246 0.43 15.08 6.07
CA ASN A 246 1.73 15.26 6.72
C ASN A 246 2.87 14.60 5.92
N ASP A 247 2.65 13.41 5.34
CA ASP A 247 3.64 12.74 4.48
C ASP A 247 3.99 13.58 3.23
N VAL A 248 2.99 14.21 2.59
CA VAL A 248 3.23 15.16 1.49
C VAL A 248 4.02 16.38 1.98
N MET A 249 3.60 16.99 3.09
CA MET A 249 4.27 18.17 3.66
C MET A 249 5.74 17.90 4.04
N ASP A 250 6.04 16.70 4.55
CA ASP A 250 7.40 16.27 4.85
C ASP A 250 8.25 16.07 3.58
N LYS A 251 7.62 15.77 2.43
CA LYS A 251 8.28 15.70 1.13
C LYS A 251 8.52 17.09 0.54
N VAL A 252 7.53 17.99 0.60
CA VAL A 252 7.64 19.39 0.19
C VAL A 252 8.86 20.05 0.82
N LYS A 253 8.97 19.98 2.16
CA LYS A 253 10.12 20.54 2.88
C LYS A 253 11.44 19.97 2.37
N SER A 254 11.51 18.65 2.22
CA SER A 254 12.75 17.96 1.83
C SER A 254 13.17 18.25 0.39
N TRP A 255 12.22 18.41 -0.53
CA TRP A 255 12.49 18.72 -1.92
C TRP A 255 12.82 20.20 -2.11
N ASN A 256 12.08 21.11 -1.48
CA ASN A 256 12.38 22.54 -1.54
C ASN A 256 13.77 22.86 -0.99
N ASP A 257 14.20 22.19 0.09
CA ASP A 257 15.56 22.34 0.64
C ASP A 257 16.67 21.89 -0.35
N THR A 258 16.36 21.01 -1.30
CA THR A 258 17.34 20.41 -2.23
C THR A 258 17.29 21.03 -3.63
N TRP A 259 16.09 21.34 -4.12
CA TRP A 259 15.82 21.73 -5.52
C TRP A 259 15.33 23.16 -5.65
N ALA A 260 14.96 23.82 -4.55
CA ALA A 260 14.40 25.17 -4.55
C ALA A 260 13.28 25.32 -5.61
N SER A 261 13.40 26.30 -6.51
CA SER A 261 12.40 26.62 -7.52
C SER A 261 12.36 25.67 -8.73
N PHE A 262 13.23 24.66 -8.80
CA PHE A 262 13.23 23.69 -9.91
C PHE A 262 12.23 22.55 -9.72
N ILE A 263 11.55 22.49 -8.57
CA ILE A 263 10.55 21.47 -8.26
C ILE A 263 9.27 22.13 -7.74
N GLN A 264 8.14 21.74 -8.32
CA GLN A 264 6.82 22.03 -7.80
C GLN A 264 6.27 20.75 -7.18
N THR A 265 5.90 20.78 -5.90
CA THR A 265 5.25 19.62 -5.27
C THR A 265 3.76 19.66 -5.55
N ALA A 266 3.19 18.50 -5.89
CA ALA A 266 1.76 18.33 -6.06
C ALA A 266 1.22 17.16 -5.23
N ALA A 267 -0.06 17.22 -4.90
CA ALA A 267 -0.79 16.13 -4.27
C ALA A 267 -2.07 15.83 -5.06
N LEU A 268 -2.27 14.57 -5.42
CA LEU A 268 -3.50 14.07 -6.04
C LEU A 268 -4.31 13.28 -5.02
N PHE A 269 -5.49 13.76 -4.66
CA PHE A 269 -6.33 13.12 -3.66
C PHE A 269 -7.49 12.31 -4.23
N GLN A 270 -7.79 11.21 -3.54
CA GLN A 270 -9.01 10.44 -3.70
C GLN A 270 -9.56 10.04 -2.33
N GLY A 271 -10.89 10.10 -2.21
CA GLY A 271 -11.63 9.66 -1.03
C GLY A 271 -11.80 10.75 0.03
N VAL A 272 -11.71 10.36 1.31
CA VAL A 272 -12.10 11.23 2.43
C VAL A 272 -10.92 12.11 2.83
N VAL A 273 -10.94 13.38 2.40
CA VAL A 273 -9.93 14.39 2.74
C VAL A 273 -10.66 15.68 3.11
N LEU A 274 -10.39 16.24 4.28
CA LEU A 274 -11.05 17.46 4.75
C LEU A 274 -10.45 18.70 4.10
N TYR A 275 -11.28 19.67 3.72
CA TYR A 275 -10.83 20.94 3.15
C TYR A 275 -9.77 21.65 3.99
N LYS A 276 -9.87 21.63 5.33
CA LYS A 276 -8.85 22.25 6.21
C LYS A 276 -7.43 21.70 5.97
N ASP A 277 -7.32 20.42 5.61
CA ASP A 277 -6.04 19.79 5.34
C ASP A 277 -5.52 20.21 3.96
N VAL A 278 -6.42 20.36 2.98
CA VAL A 278 -6.14 20.92 1.65
C VAL A 278 -5.68 22.37 1.75
N ALA A 279 -6.39 23.20 2.50
CA ALA A 279 -6.02 24.60 2.72
C ALA A 279 -4.62 24.75 3.31
N ARG A 280 -4.22 23.83 4.21
CA ARG A 280 -2.86 23.79 4.77
C ARG A 280 -1.79 23.51 3.71
N MET A 281 -2.06 22.61 2.76
CA MET A 281 -1.16 22.30 1.64
C MET A 281 -1.04 23.48 0.67
N LEU A 282 -2.17 24.07 0.27
CA LEU A 282 -2.18 25.26 -0.59
C LEU A 282 -1.40 26.43 0.03
N SER A 283 -1.55 26.64 1.34
CA SER A 283 -0.81 27.67 2.09
C SER A 283 0.70 27.41 2.17
N SER A 284 1.14 26.21 1.78
CA SER A 284 2.54 25.78 1.75
C SER A 284 3.02 25.52 0.32
N GLU A 285 2.37 26.16 -0.65
CA GLU A 285 2.75 26.14 -2.07
C GLU A 285 2.74 24.73 -2.69
N VAL A 286 1.84 23.87 -2.19
CA VAL A 286 1.58 22.55 -2.79
C VAL A 286 0.41 22.67 -3.75
N GLU A 287 0.60 22.23 -4.98
CA GLU A 287 -0.49 22.10 -5.94
C GLU A 287 -1.39 20.93 -5.55
N VAL A 288 -2.70 21.12 -5.56
CA VAL A 288 -3.65 20.08 -5.16
C VAL A 288 -4.58 19.73 -6.31
N PHE A 289 -4.66 18.45 -6.63
CA PHE A 289 -5.52 17.88 -7.66
C PHE A 289 -6.43 16.81 -7.08
N TRP A 290 -7.48 16.44 -7.81
CA TRP A 290 -8.43 15.42 -7.41
C TRP A 290 -8.57 14.35 -8.49
N SER A 291 -8.61 13.09 -8.10
CA SER A 291 -8.63 11.97 -9.06
C SER A 291 -9.89 11.91 -9.91
N HIS A 292 -10.99 12.51 -9.45
CA HIS A 292 -12.23 12.61 -10.21
C HIS A 292 -12.29 13.88 -11.09
N ASP A 293 -11.24 14.70 -11.10
CA ASP A 293 -11.14 15.94 -11.90
C ASP A 293 -9.69 16.12 -12.40
N LEU A 294 -9.23 15.14 -13.20
CA LEU A 294 -7.87 15.16 -13.78
C LEU A 294 -7.72 16.19 -14.90
N ASP A 295 -8.81 16.70 -15.46
CA ASP A 295 -8.77 17.76 -16.48
C ASP A 295 -8.09 19.02 -15.94
N ARG A 296 -8.32 19.36 -14.66
CA ARG A 296 -7.62 20.47 -14.00
C ARG A 296 -6.12 20.24 -13.85
N PHE A 297 -5.69 18.99 -13.68
CA PHE A 297 -4.27 18.66 -13.66
C PHE A 297 -3.63 18.84 -15.05
N VAL A 298 -4.29 18.36 -16.11
CA VAL A 298 -3.82 18.57 -17.49
C VAL A 298 -3.74 20.05 -17.82
N LYS A 299 -4.79 20.81 -17.50
CA LYS A 299 -4.81 22.25 -17.74
C LYS A 299 -3.68 22.97 -17.01
N TRP A 300 -3.41 22.61 -15.75
CA TRP A 300 -2.29 23.19 -15.02
C TRP A 300 -0.95 22.91 -15.71
N LEU A 301 -0.74 21.70 -16.24
CA LEU A 301 0.46 21.37 -16.99
C LEU A 301 0.59 22.21 -18.27
N GLU A 302 -0.52 22.44 -18.98
CA GLU A 302 -0.55 23.28 -20.19
C GLU A 302 -0.25 24.75 -19.90
N ASP A 303 -0.77 25.28 -18.79
CA ASP A 303 -0.56 26.66 -18.36
C ASP A 303 0.87 26.90 -17.81
N ALA A 304 1.53 25.84 -17.31
CA ALA A 304 2.85 25.89 -16.70
C ALA A 304 4.03 25.59 -17.66
N SER A 305 3.75 25.00 -18.83
CA SER A 305 4.73 24.72 -19.90
C SER A 305 5.04 25.94 -20.77
#